data_AF-A0A3D3P1I7-F1
#
_entry.id   AF-A0A3D3P1I7-F1
#
_cell.length_a   1.000
_cell.length_b   1.000
_cell.length_c   1.000
_cell.angle_alpha   90.00
_cell.angle_beta   90.00
_cell.angle_gamma   90.00
#
_symmetry.space_group_name_H-M   'P 1'
#
loop_
_entity.id
_entity.type
_entity.pdbx_description
1 polymer ?
#
loop_
_entity_poly.entity_id
_entity_poly.type
_entity_poly.pdbx_seq_one_letter_code
_entity_poly.pdbx_strand_id
1 'polypeptide(L)'
;MHTEYDIQYALEMTRVLHEPDRRIDTFGSTQFEFQLVSELMDQVNATRVRQGVLTAERPLILRPDPSAMADFDFDGFGPQGAAFGNFLKENLHKLAVLKYGFKFRMNDMNEEVVHESMD
;
A
#
# COMPACT_ATOMS: atom_id res chain seq x y z
N MET A 1 16.36 -6.56 11.13
CA MET A 1 15.11 -5.79 10.91
C MET A 1 15.55 -4.42 10.44
N HIS A 2 15.02 -3.91 9.32
CA HIS A 2 15.40 -2.59 8.82
C HIS A 2 14.84 -1.50 9.73
N THR A 3 15.66 -0.51 10.03
CA THR A 3 15.31 0.68 10.82
C THR A 3 14.70 1.75 9.93
N GLU A 4 14.09 2.77 10.54
CA GLU A 4 13.60 3.95 9.82
C GLU A 4 14.72 4.65 9.04
N TYR A 5 15.93 4.68 9.61
CA TYR A 5 17.12 5.22 8.94
C TYR A 5 17.48 4.43 7.68
N ASP A 6 17.42 3.10 7.73
CA ASP A 6 17.72 2.25 6.56
C ASP A 6 16.74 2.52 5.40
N ILE A 7 15.47 2.75 5.72
CA ILE A 7 14.42 3.08 4.75
C ILE A 7 14.68 4.48 4.16
N GLN A 8 14.95 5.46 5.03
CA GLN A 8 15.23 6.83 4.61
C GLN A 8 16.47 6.91 3.71
N TYR A 9 17.54 6.22 4.08
CA TYR A 9 18.75 6.11 3.29
C TYR A 9 18.48 5.49 1.91
N ALA A 10 17.72 4.40 1.86
CA ALA A 10 17.35 3.77 0.60
C ALA A 10 16.54 4.72 -0.30
N LEU A 11 15.62 5.51 0.27
CA LEU A 11 14.84 6.49 -0.49
C LEU A 11 15.72 7.64 -1.02
N GLU A 12 16.66 8.12 -0.22
CA GLU A 12 17.57 9.22 -0.60
C GLU A 12 18.62 8.80 -1.64
N MET A 13 19.07 7.54 -1.59
CA MET A 13 20.08 6.99 -2.49
C MET A 13 19.50 6.32 -3.76
N THR A 14 18.18 6.12 -3.82
CA THR A 14 17.53 5.57 -5.01
C THR A 14 17.24 6.69 -6.02
N ARG A 15 17.67 6.49 -7.26
CA ARG A 15 17.36 7.39 -8.39
C ARG A 15 16.48 6.68 -9.42
N VAL A 16 15.59 7.44 -10.04
CA VAL A 16 14.78 6.94 -11.16
C VAL A 16 15.61 7.05 -12.45
N LEU A 17 15.92 5.91 -13.06
CA LEU A 17 16.63 5.86 -14.34
C LEU A 17 15.68 5.97 -15.54
N HIS A 18 14.50 5.37 -15.41
CA HIS A 18 13.47 5.38 -16.45
C HIS A 18 12.09 5.54 -15.80
N GLU A 19 11.38 6.58 -16.21
CA GLU A 19 10.01 6.84 -15.79
C GLU A 19 9.02 6.04 -16.64
N PRO A 20 7.87 5.63 -16.09
CA PRO A 20 6.84 4.95 -16.87
C PRO A 20 6.27 5.88 -17.96
N ASP A 21 6.03 5.33 -19.16
CA ASP A 21 5.46 6.06 -20.30
C ASP A 21 4.07 6.67 -20.03
N ARG A 22 3.34 6.11 -19.05
CA ARG A 22 2.01 6.56 -18.66
C ARG A 22 2.00 7.01 -17.21
N ARG A 23 1.23 8.06 -16.94
CA ARG A 23 0.96 8.50 -15.58
C ARG A 23 0.21 7.41 -14.81
N ILE A 24 0.68 7.14 -13.61
CA ILE A 24 0.03 6.25 -12.66
C ILE A 24 -1.30 6.91 -12.24
N ASP A 25 -2.41 6.21 -12.43
CA ASP A 25 -3.72 6.71 -12.05
C ASP A 25 -3.82 6.78 -10.53
N THR A 26 -4.03 7.98 -9.98
CA THR A 26 -4.10 8.22 -8.53
C THR A 26 -5.39 7.70 -7.90
N PHE A 27 -6.45 7.54 -8.71
CA PHE A 27 -7.77 7.07 -8.28
C PHE A 27 -8.20 5.75 -8.95
N GLY A 28 -7.35 5.20 -9.83
CA GLY A 28 -7.53 3.93 -10.50
C GLY A 28 -6.65 2.84 -9.87
N SER A 29 -6.94 1.57 -10.15
CA SER A 29 -5.97 0.52 -9.88
C SER A 29 -4.93 0.56 -11.00
N THR A 30 -3.66 0.81 -10.65
CA THR A 30 -2.57 0.85 -11.62
C THR A 30 -1.67 -0.36 -11.41
N GLN A 31 -1.28 -1.00 -12.51
CA GLN A 31 -0.28 -2.05 -12.54
C GLN A 31 0.89 -1.57 -13.40
N PHE A 32 2.10 -1.70 -12.90
CA PHE A 32 3.30 -1.39 -13.66
C PHE A 32 4.42 -2.36 -13.34
N GLU A 33 5.27 -2.58 -14.34
CA GLU A 33 6.50 -3.34 -14.20
C GLU A 33 7.59 -2.44 -13.61
N PHE A 34 8.37 -2.97 -12.68
CA PHE A 34 9.51 -2.27 -12.12
C PHE A 34 10.78 -3.09 -12.31
N GLN A 35 11.90 -2.37 -12.43
CA GLN A 35 13.23 -2.94 -12.35
C GLN A 35 14.02 -2.11 -11.35
N LEU A 36 14.63 -2.78 -10.37
CA LEU A 36 15.50 -2.17 -9.37
C LEU A 36 16.90 -2.76 -9.53
N VAL A 37 17.87 -1.89 -9.74
CA VAL A 37 19.28 -2.23 -9.88
C VAL A 37 20.00 -1.74 -8.64
N SER A 38 20.74 -2.63 -7.97
CA SER A 38 21.48 -2.31 -6.74
C SER A 38 22.78 -3.11 -6.66
N GLU A 39 23.87 -2.47 -6.24
CA GLU A 39 25.14 -3.15 -5.98
C GLU A 39 25.06 -4.08 -4.76
N LEU A 40 25.80 -5.17 -4.82
CA LEU A 40 25.97 -6.11 -3.71
C LEU A 40 27.07 -5.62 -2.77
N MET A 41 26.72 -5.34 -1.51
CA MET A 41 27.69 -4.88 -0.50
C MET A 41 28.72 -5.95 -0.13
N ASP A 42 28.42 -7.22 -0.42
CA ASP A 42 29.23 -8.40 -0.14
C ASP A 42 30.10 -8.85 -1.32
N GLN A 43 29.88 -8.32 -2.54
CA GLN A 43 30.60 -8.71 -3.75
C GLN A 43 30.96 -7.52 -4.63
N VAL A 44 32.26 -7.37 -4.89
CA VAL A 44 32.77 -6.34 -5.82
C VAL A 44 32.41 -6.71 -7.25
N ASN A 45 32.01 -5.72 -8.06
CA ASN A 45 31.59 -5.89 -9.46
C ASN A 45 30.42 -6.85 -9.63
N ALA A 46 29.51 -6.89 -8.67
CA ALA A 46 28.29 -7.67 -8.76
C ALA A 46 27.09 -6.75 -8.52
N THR A 47 26.19 -6.74 -9.50
CA THR A 47 24.98 -5.95 -9.51
C THR A 47 23.79 -6.89 -9.42
N ARG A 48 22.87 -6.60 -8.51
CA ARG A 48 21.62 -7.33 -8.37
C ARG A 48 20.51 -6.58 -9.09
N VAL A 49 19.83 -7.28 -9.99
CA VAL A 49 18.67 -6.79 -10.73
C VAL A 49 17.44 -7.50 -10.20
N ARG A 50 16.51 -6.74 -9.63
CA ARG A 50 15.19 -7.23 -9.19
C ARG A 50 14.14 -6.71 -10.14
N GLN A 51 13.27 -7.60 -10.61
CA GLN A 51 12.21 -7.24 -11.53
C GLN A 51 10.90 -7.82 -11.02
N GLY A 52 9.80 -7.16 -11.33
CA GLY A 52 8.49 -7.68 -10.98
C GLY A 52 7.39 -6.71 -11.32
N VAL A 53 6.19 -7.04 -10.86
CA VAL A 53 4.99 -6.25 -11.12
C VAL A 53 4.46 -5.67 -9.82
N LEU A 54 4.34 -4.34 -9.78
CA LEU A 54 3.69 -3.63 -8.70
C LEU A 54 2.25 -3.30 -9.08
N THR A 55 1.30 -3.71 -8.25
CA THR A 55 -0.11 -3.32 -8.35
C THR A 55 -0.43 -2.37 -7.20
N ALA A 56 -0.86 -1.16 -7.55
CA ALA A 56 -1.43 -0.20 -6.62
C ALA A 56 -2.97 -0.25 -6.75
N GLU A 57 -3.66 -0.74 -5.73
CA GLU A 57 -5.13 -0.79 -5.72
C GLU A 57 -5.72 0.60 -5.45
N ARG A 58 -6.82 0.93 -6.14
CA ARG A 58 -7.53 2.20 -5.91
C ARG A 58 -8.01 2.34 -4.45
N PRO A 59 -7.98 3.55 -3.87
CA PRO A 59 -8.66 3.82 -2.61
C PRO A 59 -10.17 3.58 -2.77
N LEU A 60 -10.78 2.93 -1.79
CA LEU A 60 -12.21 2.57 -1.81
C LEU A 60 -12.97 3.34 -0.72
N ILE A 61 -14.08 3.96 -1.11
CA ILE A 61 -15.09 4.39 -0.14
C ILE A 61 -15.88 3.15 0.24
N LEU A 62 -15.74 2.71 1.50
CA LEU A 62 -16.53 1.61 2.03
C LEU A 62 -17.80 2.19 2.62
N ARG A 63 -18.94 1.63 2.22
CA ARG A 63 -20.18 1.80 2.98
C ARG A 63 -20.20 0.71 4.04
N PRO A 64 -20.48 1.04 5.32
CA PRO A 64 -20.73 0.02 6.33
C PRO A 64 -21.83 -0.90 5.81
N ASP A 65 -21.59 -2.21 5.79
CA ASP A 65 -22.66 -3.16 5.51
C ASP A 65 -23.67 -3.12 6.66
N PRO A 66 -24.95 -2.75 6.42
CA PRO A 66 -25.94 -2.67 7.47
C PRO A 66 -26.11 -3.97 8.26
N SER A 67 -25.92 -5.14 7.63
CA SER A 67 -25.98 -6.44 8.32
C SER A 67 -24.81 -6.70 9.26
N ALA A 68 -23.59 -6.25 8.92
CA ALA A 68 -22.40 -6.50 9.73
C ALA A 68 -22.25 -5.58 10.96
N MET A 69 -23.03 -4.49 11.02
CA MET A 69 -22.97 -3.47 12.08
C MET A 69 -24.26 -3.41 12.91
N ALA A 70 -25.28 -4.22 12.57
CA ALA A 70 -26.53 -4.33 13.31
C ALA A 70 -26.33 -4.86 14.74
N ASP A 71 -25.26 -5.63 14.94
CA ASP A 71 -24.90 -6.31 16.18
C ASP A 71 -23.94 -5.50 17.08
N PHE A 72 -23.78 -4.18 16.84
CA PHE A 72 -23.07 -3.36 17.82
C PHE A 72 -23.85 -3.32 19.12
N ASP A 73 -23.34 -4.09 20.08
CA ASP A 73 -23.83 -4.08 21.44
C ASP A 73 -23.11 -2.97 22.21
N PHE A 74 -23.85 -1.92 22.54
CA PHE A 74 -23.37 -0.79 23.34
C PHE A 74 -23.66 -1.00 24.82
N ASP A 75 -23.84 -2.25 25.24
CA ASP A 75 -24.07 -2.59 26.64
C ASP A 75 -22.89 -2.11 27.51
N GLY A 76 -23.21 -1.46 28.64
CA GLY A 76 -22.22 -0.83 29.52
C GLY A 76 -21.81 0.62 29.20
N PHE A 77 -22.20 1.21 28.07
CA PHE A 77 -21.91 2.62 27.72
C PHE A 77 -22.95 3.63 28.25
N GLY A 78 -23.95 3.15 28.98
CA GLY A 78 -25.02 3.97 29.55
C GLY A 78 -25.98 4.58 28.51
N PRO A 79 -26.89 5.47 28.94
CA PRO A 79 -27.98 5.98 28.10
C PRO A 79 -27.52 6.73 26.84
N GLN A 80 -26.35 7.37 26.90
CA GLN A 80 -25.78 8.10 25.77
C GLN A 80 -25.22 7.17 24.70
N GLY A 81 -24.62 6.03 25.10
CA GLY A 81 -24.16 4.99 24.17
C GLY A 81 -25.32 4.37 23.39
N ALA A 82 -26.43 4.10 24.07
CA ALA A 82 -27.65 3.60 23.42
C ALA A 82 -28.23 4.62 22.41
N ALA A 83 -28.28 5.90 22.77
CA ALA A 83 -28.72 6.97 21.87
C ALA A 83 -27.82 7.10 20.63
N PHE A 84 -26.50 6.99 20.81
CA PHE A 84 -25.54 7.00 19.71
C PHE A 84 -25.69 5.77 18.80
N GLY A 85 -25.90 4.57 19.38
CA GLY A 85 -26.16 3.35 18.63
C GLY A 85 -27.44 3.44 17.78
N ASN A 86 -28.52 4.01 18.33
CA ASN A 86 -29.76 4.25 17.58
C ASN A 86 -29.56 5.25 16.44
N PHE A 87 -28.85 6.36 16.71
CA PHE A 87 -28.48 7.33 15.68
C PHE A 87 -27.67 6.68 14.55
N LEU A 88 -26.71 5.82 14.88
CA LEU A 88 -25.92 5.09 13.90
C LEU A 88 -26.79 4.15 13.06
N LYS A 89 -27.68 3.35 13.67
CA LYS A 89 -28.60 2.45 12.95
C LYS A 89 -29.49 3.21 11.96
N GLU A 90 -30.03 4.35 12.37
CA GLU A 90 -30.89 5.20 11.53
C GLU A 90 -30.12 5.90 10.40
N ASN A 91 -28.86 6.24 10.61
CA ASN A 91 -28.07 7.02 9.67
C ASN A 91 -26.98 6.21 8.94
N LEU A 92 -26.87 4.91 9.19
CA LEU A 92 -25.81 4.05 8.65
C LEU A 92 -25.75 4.06 7.12
N HIS A 93 -26.91 4.10 6.47
CA HIS A 93 -27.06 4.18 5.02
C HIS A 93 -26.59 5.52 4.42
N LYS A 94 -26.41 6.55 5.26
CA LYS A 94 -25.88 7.87 4.91
C LYS A 94 -24.40 8.01 5.25
N LEU A 95 -23.83 7.08 6.02
CA LEU A 95 -22.42 7.10 6.40
C LEU A 95 -21.57 6.47 5.30
N ALA A 96 -20.62 7.23 4.79
CA ALA A 96 -19.56 6.76 3.92
C ALA A 96 -18.25 6.78 4.71
N VAL A 97 -17.64 5.62 4.93
CA VAL A 97 -16.34 5.53 5.59
C VAL A 97 -15.27 5.50 4.51
N LEU A 98 -14.42 6.53 4.49
CA LEU A 98 -13.28 6.56 3.58
C LEU A 98 -12.22 5.59 4.10
N LYS A 99 -12.04 4.44 3.44
CA LYS A 99 -10.86 3.61 3.66
C LYS A 99 -9.72 4.19 2.85
N TYR A 100 -9.03 5.16 3.44
CA TYR A 100 -7.83 5.74 2.86
C TYR A 100 -6.64 4.82 3.18
N GLY A 101 -6.16 4.10 2.16
CA GLY A 101 -4.99 3.25 2.28
C GLY A 101 -4.62 2.66 0.93
N PHE A 102 -3.44 3.01 0.43
CA PHE A 102 -2.86 2.38 -0.75
C PHE A 102 -2.47 0.96 -0.38
N LYS A 103 -3.01 -0.03 -1.10
CA LYS A 103 -2.54 -1.41 -1.02
C LYS A 103 -1.62 -1.66 -2.19
N PHE A 104 -0.35 -1.83 -1.89
CA PHE A 104 0.64 -2.27 -2.86
C PHE A 104 0.77 -3.78 -2.78
N ARG A 105 0.73 -4.45 -3.93
CA ARG A 105 1.02 -5.87 -4.07
C ARG A 105 2.14 -6.04 -5.08
N MET A 106 3.19 -6.74 -4.66
CA MET A 106 4.28 -7.16 -5.53
C MET A 106 4.01 -8.60 -5.96
N ASN A 107 3.95 -8.83 -7.27
CA ASN A 107 3.81 -10.14 -7.87
C ASN A 107 5.02 -10.43 -8.76
N ASP A 108 5.26 -11.73 -9.02
CA ASP A 108 6.23 -12.21 -10.01
C ASP A 108 7.65 -11.62 -9.83
N MET A 109 8.08 -11.51 -8.57
CA MET A 109 9.42 -11.01 -8.26
C MET A 109 10.48 -12.01 -8.72
N ASN A 110 11.32 -11.58 -9.65
CA ASN A 110 12.53 -12.28 -10.06
C ASN A 110 13.76 -11.52 -9.60
N GLU A 111 14.80 -12.24 -9.22
CA GLU A 111 16.08 -11.69 -8.80
C GLU A 111 17.20 -12.37 -9.59
N GLU A 112 18.06 -11.56 -10.21
CA GLU A 112 19.24 -12.00 -10.94
C GLU A 112 20.46 -11.22 -10.45
N VAL A 113 21.60 -11.91 -10.38
CA VAL A 113 22.89 -11.30 -10.08
C VAL A 113 23.73 -11.30 -11.35
N VAL A 114 24.13 -10.10 -11.77
CA VAL A 114 24.97 -9.85 -12.93
C VAL A 114 26.36 -9.47 -12.43
N HIS A 115 27.41 -10.11 -12.96
CA HIS A 115 28.80 -9.86 -12.58
C HIS A 115 29.42 -8.71 -13.39
N GLU A 116 28.74 -7.57 -13.38
CA GLU A 116 29.18 -6.33 -14.02
C GLU A 116 28.98 -5.14 -13.06
N SER A 117 29.77 -4.08 -13.28
CA SER A 117 29.63 -2.81 -12.55
C SER A 117 28.34 -2.09 -12.97
N MET A 118 27.79 -1.24 -12.10
CA MET A 118 26.60 -0.43 -12.40
C MET A 118 26.90 0.82 -13.26
N ASP A 119 28.18 1.09 -13.52
CA ASP A 119 28.70 2.24 -14.28
C ASP A 119 28.81 2.00 -15.79
#